data_AF-A0A3B9D0K0-F1
#
_entry.id   AF-A0A3B9D0K0-F1
#
_cell.length_a   1.000
_cell.length_b   1.000
_cell.length_c   1.000
_cell.angle_alpha   90.00
_cell.angle_beta   90.00
_cell.angle_gamma   90.00
#
_symmetry.space_group_name_H-M   'P 1'
#
loop_
_entity.id
_entity.type
_entity.pdbx_description
1 polymer ?
#
loop_
_entity_poly.entity_id
_entity_poly.type
_entity_poly.pdbx_seq_one_letter_code
_entity_poly.pdbx_strand_id
1 'polypeptide(L)' 'MLELMQKAVSRIAGSVQVQLADEHIFLTGQVDSWHQKQFAQESIRPHAGQRIICNSLKVVQS' A
#
# COMPACT_ATOMS: atom_id res chain seq x y z
N MET A 1 2.68 2.76 14.11
CA MET A 1 3.34 2.21 12.90
C MET A 1 2.36 2.04 11.75
N LEU A 2 1.29 1.23 11.92
CA LEU A 2 0.26 1.05 10.88
C LEU A 2 -0.37 2.37 10.43
N GLU A 3 -0.65 3.28 11.36
CA GLU A 3 -1.22 4.61 11.06
C GLU A 3 -0.31 5.47 10.14
N LEU A 4 1.01 5.40 10.32
CA LEU A 4 1.96 6.12 9.46
C LEU A 4 1.96 5.54 8.04
N MET A 5 1.91 4.22 7.92
CA MET A 5 1.77 3.55 6.63
C MET A 5 0.46 3.94 5.95
N GLN A 6 -0.66 3.85 6.67
CA GLN A 6 -1.98 4.22 6.17
C GLN A 6 -2.01 5.66 5.64
N LYS A 7 -1.40 6.60 6.37
CA LYS A 7 -1.27 8.00 5.96
C LYS A 7 -0.35 8.20 4.75
N ALA A 8 0.67 7.37 4.59
CA ALA A 8 1.54 7.40 3.41
C ALA A 8 0.77 6.98 2.15
N VAL A 9 -0.03 5.91 2.23
CA VAL A 9 -0.77 5.40 1.06
C VAL A 9 -2.04 6.20 0.74
N SER A 10 -2.67 6.84 1.74
CA SER A 10 -3.85 7.69 1.52
C SER A 10 -3.57 8.90 0.63
N ARG A 11 -2.30 9.31 0.50
CA ARG A 11 -1.86 10.39 -0.41
C ARG A 11 -1.81 9.97 -1.87
N ILE A 12 -1.78 8.66 -2.14
CA ILE A 12 -1.62 8.09 -3.47
C ILE A 12 -2.98 7.82 -4.09
N ALA A 13 -3.86 7.20 -3.32
CA ALA A 13 -5.25 6.96 -3.69
C ALA A 13 -6.10 6.84 -2.41
N GLY A 14 -7.25 7.53 -2.40
CA GLY A 14 -8.11 7.62 -1.21
C GLY A 14 -8.75 6.28 -0.79
N SER A 15 -8.75 5.28 -1.66
CA SER A 15 -9.37 3.97 -1.44
C SER A 15 -8.38 2.84 -1.11
N VAL A 16 -7.12 3.18 -0.78
CA VAL A 16 -6.11 2.19 -0.39
C VAL A 16 -6.10 1.95 1.11
N GLN A 17 -6.21 0.68 1.50
CA GLN A 17 -6.14 0.21 2.88
C GLN A 17 -4.86 -0.57 3.13
N VAL A 18 -4.28 -0.37 4.31
CA VAL A 18 -3.12 -1.10 4.80
C VAL A 18 -3.58 -2.01 5.94
N GLN A 19 -3.34 -3.30 5.81
CA GLN A 19 -3.58 -4.27 6.88
C GLN A 19 -2.26 -4.94 7.26
N LEU A 20 -2.03 -5.10 8.56
CA LEU A 20 -0.90 -5.85 9.10
C LEU A 20 -1.45 -7.16 9.67
N ALA A 21 -0.97 -8.30 9.15
CA ALA A 21 -1.24 -9.61 9.71
C ALA A 21 0.10 -10.33 9.89
N ASP A 22 0.48 -10.55 11.16
CA ASP A 22 1.77 -11.13 11.53
C ASP A 22 2.96 -10.41 10.88
N GLU A 23 3.68 -11.12 10.00
CA GLU A 23 4.86 -10.67 9.26
C GLU A 23 4.50 -10.05 7.89
N HIS A 24 3.22 -9.98 7.54
CA HIS A 24 2.73 -9.54 6.25
C HIS A 24 1.99 -8.20 6.33
N ILE A 25 2.35 -7.29 5.43
CA ILE A 25 1.66 -6.03 5.19
C ILE A 25 0.89 -6.17 3.88
N PHE A 26 -0.44 -6.12 3.96
CA PHE A 26 -1.33 -6.18 2.80
C PHE A 26 -1.74 -4.78 2.37
N LEU A 27 -1.50 -4.47 1.10
CA LEU A 27 -2.06 -3.30 0.42
C LEU A 27 -3.25 -3.74 -0.42
N THR A 28 -4.43 -3.26 -0.07
CA THR A 28 -5.68 -3.57 -0.79
C THR A 28 -6.41 -2.29 -1.18
N GLY A 29 -7.19 -2.35 -2.26
CA GLY A 29 -7.90 -1.17 -2.79
C GLY A 29 -7.76 -1.03 -4.31
N GLN A 30 -8.10 0.16 -4.80
CA GLN A 30 -8.08 0.52 -6.21
C GLN A 30 -7.15 1.71 -6.44
N VAL A 31 -6.46 1.70 -7.58
CA VAL A 31 -5.57 2.78 -8.03
C VAL A 31 -5.76 3.00 -9.52
N ASP A 32 -5.49 4.21 -10.00
CA ASP A 32 -5.77 4.59 -11.39
C ASP A 32 -4.68 4.11 -12.36
N SER A 33 -3.50 3.77 -11.83
CA SER A 33 -2.35 3.38 -12.65
C SER A 33 -1.44 2.35 -11.99
N TRP A 34 -0.71 1.62 -12.83
CA TRP A 34 0.40 0.76 -12.39
C TRP A 34 1.47 1.53 -11.64
N HIS A 35 1.70 2.79 -12.00
CA HIS A 35 2.66 3.64 -11.30
C HIS A 35 2.22 3.92 -9.87
N GLN A 36 0.95 4.29 -9.64
CA GLN A 36 0.39 4.44 -8.28
C GLN A 36 0.49 3.12 -7.48
N LYS A 37 0.23 1.98 -8.12
CA LYS A 37 0.38 0.65 -7.50
C LYS A 37 1.80 0.41 -6.98
N GLN A 38 2.82 0.69 -7.80
CA GLN A 38 4.22 0.53 -7.41
C GLN A 38 4.62 1.55 -6.34
N PHE A 39 4.21 2.81 -6.52
CA PHE A 39 4.53 3.89 -5.60
C PHE A 39 3.95 3.67 -4.19
N ALA A 40 2.78 3.05 -4.09
CA ALA A 40 2.18 2.64 -2.82
C ALA A 40 3.06 1.65 -2.05
N GLN A 41 3.61 0.65 -2.73
CA GLN A 41 4.52 -0.32 -2.13
C GLN A 41 5.85 0.32 -1.72
N GLU A 42 6.43 1.15 -2.58
CA GLU A 42 7.70 1.84 -2.26
C GLU A 42 7.55 2.80 -1.08
N SER A 43 6.39 3.46 -0.93
CA SER A 43 6.13 4.40 0.17
C SER A 43 6.08 3.72 1.55
N ILE A 44 5.66 2.45 1.61
CA ILE A 44 5.61 1.70 2.88
C ILE A 44 6.90 0.91 3.15
N ARG A 45 7.75 0.71 2.14
CA ARG A 45 8.99 -0.07 2.24
C ARG A 45 9.95 0.40 3.35
N PRO A 46 10.17 1.71 3.58
CA PRO A 46 11.01 2.19 4.68
C PRO A 46 10.42 1.85 6.07
N HIS A 47 9.11 1.70 6.15
CA HIS A 47 8.39 1.43 7.40
C HIS A 47 8.19 -0.08 7.64
N ALA A 48 8.34 -0.91 6.61
CA ALA A 48 8.11 -2.35 6.66
C ALA A 48 9.22 -3.11 7.37
N GLY A 49 10.46 -2.61 7.36
CA GLY A 49 11.60 -3.30 7.97
C GLY A 49 11.83 -4.66 7.31
N GLN A 50 11.74 -5.75 8.09
CA GLN A 50 11.89 -7.13 7.60
C GLN A 50 10.56 -7.77 7.14
N ARG A 51 9.44 -7.06 7.25
CA ARG A 51 8.11 -7.59 6.92
C ARG A 51 7.92 -7.73 5.41
N ILE A 52 7.12 -8.72 5.03
CA ILE A 52 6.78 -9.00 3.64
C ILE A 52 5.64 -8.08 3.22
N ILE A 53 5.78 -7.44 2.06
CA ILE A 53 4.76 -6.55 1.51
C ILE A 53 3.98 -7.28 0.41
N CYS A 54 2.68 -7.47 0.63
CA CYS A 54 1.75 -8.10 -0.30
C CYS A 54 0.91 -7.03 -1.01
N ASN A 55 1.29 -6.68 -2.24
CA ASN A 55 0.60 -5.65 -3.03
C ASN A 55 -0.54 -6.23 -3.88
N SER A 56 -1.76 -6.16 -3.33
CA SER A 56 -2.99 -6.66 -3.96
C SER A 56 -3.86 -5.54 -4.56
N LEU A 57 -3.27 -4.38 -4.87
CA LEU A 57 -3.99 -3.25 -5.46
C LEU A 57 -4.47 -3.59 -6.87
N LYS A 58 -5.72 -3.20 -7.16
CA LYS A 58 -6.32 -3.35 -8.48
C LYS A 58 -6.15 -2.05 -9.26
N VAL A 59 -5.59 -2.14 -10.46
CA VAL A 59 -5.49 -1.00 -11.36
C VAL A 59 -6.82 -0.87 -12.11
N VAL A 60 -7.56 0.20 -11.82
CA VAL A 60 -8.77 0.58 -12.54
C VAL A 60 -8.36 1.65 -13.55
N GLN A 61 -7.90 1.23 -14.73
CA GLN A 61 -7.69 2.15 -15.84
C GLN A 61 -9.03 2.81 -16.16
N SER A 62 -9.12 4.12 -15.91
CA SER A 62 -10.21 4.98 -16.38
C SER A 62 -9.76 5.75 -17.61
#